data_AF-X1VZ08-F1
#
_entry.id   AF-X1VZ08-F1
#
_cell.length_a   1.000
_cell.length_b   1.000
_cell.length_c   1.000
_cell.angle_alpha   90.00
_cell.angle_beta   90.00
_cell.angle_gamma   90.00
#
_symmetry.space_group_name_H-M   'P 1'
#
loop_
_entity.id
_entity.type
_entity.pdbx_description
1 polymer ?
#
loop_
_entity_poly.entity_id
_entity_poly.type
_entity_poly.pdbx_seq_one_letter_code
_entity_poly.pdbx_strand_id
1 'polypeptide(L)'
;MADWHSWRQADTASIALNFAKNGINILYPRSFKNPSVHLNPNNYFLNEFPFYNALVALFYMQFGINEIYARLVSIFFSSLTCVFLYLLVSRYSSTLTALLSGLFYAILPYNIYYGRVILPDPTFIFFSVLSLYLA
;
A
#
# COMPACT_ATOMS: atom_id res chain seq x y z
N MET A 1 22.15 1.85 1.89
CA MET A 1 22.27 0.39 2.10
C MET A 1 20.95 -0.28 2.54
N ALA A 2 19.96 0.45 3.07
CA ALA A 2 18.73 -0.15 3.63
C ALA A 2 17.47 -0.15 2.74
N ASP A 3 17.51 0.31 1.49
CA ASP A 3 16.32 0.35 0.63
C ASP A 3 16.56 -0.33 -0.72
N TRP A 4 16.73 -1.65 -0.68
CA TRP A 4 16.77 -2.51 -1.88
C TRP A 4 15.48 -2.38 -2.72
N HIS A 5 14.39 -1.91 -2.11
CA HIS A 5 13.10 -1.66 -2.74
C HIS A 5 12.83 -0.17 -3.04
N SER A 6 13.83 0.71 -2.90
CA SER A 6 13.69 2.14 -3.21
C SER A 6 13.20 2.37 -4.64
N TRP A 7 13.70 1.57 -5.59
CA TRP A 7 13.26 1.63 -6.98
C TRP A 7 11.78 1.24 -7.16
N ARG A 8 11.27 0.26 -6.41
CA ARG A 8 9.84 -0.12 -6.43
C ARG A 8 8.97 0.93 -5.77
N GLN A 9 9.42 1.52 -4.67
CA GLN A 9 8.71 2.62 -4.02
C GLN A 9 8.64 3.85 -4.95
N ALA A 10 9.73 4.17 -5.64
CA ALA A 10 9.77 5.25 -6.63
C ALA A 10 8.86 4.97 -7.84
N ASP A 11 8.86 3.75 -8.36
CA ASP A 11 7.99 3.33 -9.46
C ASP A 11 6.50 3.44 -9.07
N THR A 12 6.13 2.96 -7.88
CA THR A 12 4.78 3.08 -7.31
C THR A 12 4.36 4.55 -7.14
N ALA A 13 5.23 5.36 -6.53
CA ALA A 13 5.00 6.80 -6.38
C ALA A 13 4.84 7.51 -7.73
N SER A 14 5.52 7.03 -8.78
CA SER A 14 5.42 7.60 -10.13
C SER A 14 4.05 7.41 -10.76
N ILE A 15 3.37 6.29 -10.48
CA ILE A 15 2.01 6.02 -10.96
C ILE A 15 1.02 6.93 -10.26
N ALA A 16 1.12 7.05 -8.93
CA ALA A 16 0.30 7.99 -8.16
C ALA A 16 0.50 9.44 -8.63
N LEU A 17 1.74 9.82 -8.95
CA LEU A 17 2.05 11.12 -9.54
C LEU A 17 1.42 11.29 -10.92
N ASN A 18 1.44 10.26 -11.77
CA ASN A 18 0.81 10.30 -13.09
C ASN A 18 -0.69 10.51 -12.96
N PHE A 19 -1.36 9.77 -12.07
CA PHE A 19 -2.76 9.93 -11.75
C PHE A 19 -3.10 11.33 -11.23
N ALA A 20 -2.28 11.88 -10.33
CA ALA A 20 -2.51 13.22 -9.80
C ALA A 20 -2.39 14.31 -10.87
N LYS A 21 -1.52 14.11 -11.88
CA LYS A 21 -1.29 15.08 -12.97
C LYS A 21 -2.26 14.95 -14.14
N ASN A 22 -2.59 13.72 -14.54
CA ASN A 22 -3.32 13.43 -15.77
C ASN A 22 -4.76 12.93 -15.53
N GLY A 23 -5.18 12.85 -14.26
CA GLY A 23 -6.43 12.24 -13.85
C GLY A 23 -6.27 10.76 -13.51
N ILE A 24 -7.12 10.28 -12.60
CA ILE A 24 -7.12 8.89 -12.13
C ILE A 24 -7.83 8.02 -13.18
N ASN A 25 -7.07 7.19 -13.90
CA ASN A 25 -7.60 6.16 -14.80
C ASN A 25 -7.10 4.78 -14.38
N ILE A 26 -7.91 4.09 -13.58
CA ILE A 26 -7.58 2.77 -12.99
C ILE A 26 -7.44 1.68 -14.06
N LEU A 27 -8.11 1.81 -15.20
CA LEU A 27 -8.07 0.82 -16.28
C LEU A 27 -6.77 0.90 -17.10
N TYR A 28 -6.16 2.08 -17.13
CA TYR A 28 -4.97 2.35 -17.92
C TYR A 28 -3.89 3.09 -17.11
N PRO A 29 -3.39 2.49 -16.00
CA PRO A 29 -2.35 3.07 -15.17
C PRO A 29 -1.05 3.24 -15.97
N ARG A 30 -0.36 4.36 -15.75
CA ARG A 30 0.92 4.66 -16.41
C ARG A 30 1.97 5.05 -15.38
N SER A 31 3.18 4.50 -15.51
CA SER A 31 4.33 4.89 -14.70
C SER A 31 5.14 6.00 -15.38
N PHE A 32 6.26 6.41 -14.76
CA PHE A 32 7.21 7.32 -15.40
C PHE A 32 7.77 6.71 -16.70
N LYS A 33 8.18 7.58 -17.64
CA LYS A 33 8.68 7.16 -18.95
C LYS A 33 9.89 6.25 -18.79
N ASN A 34 9.73 4.97 -19.12
CA ASN A 34 10.81 3.99 -19.03
C ASN A 34 11.73 4.14 -20.25
N PRO A 35 13.07 4.14 -20.09
CA PRO A 35 14.00 4.13 -21.23
C PRO A 35 13.80 2.96 -22.20
N SER A 36 13.17 1.84 -21.79
CA SER A 36 12.79 0.71 -22.66
C SER A 36 11.53 0.99 -23.51
N VAL A 37 11.45 2.17 -24.13
CA VAL A 37 10.29 2.69 -24.88
C VAL A 37 9.79 1.71 -25.96
N HIS A 38 10.69 0.89 -26.53
CA HIS A 38 10.35 -0.03 -27.61
C HIS A 38 9.38 -1.15 -27.21
N LEU A 39 9.35 -1.56 -25.94
CA LEU A 39 8.49 -2.66 -25.47
C LEU A 39 7.20 -2.16 -24.82
N ASN A 40 7.19 -0.93 -24.29
CA ASN A 40 6.03 -0.32 -23.65
C ASN A 40 5.93 1.18 -24.01
N PRO A 41 5.54 1.51 -25.25
CA PRO A 41 5.58 2.89 -25.75
C PRO A 41 4.65 3.84 -24.98
N ASN A 42 3.58 3.28 -24.40
CA ASN A 42 2.58 4.01 -23.63
C ASN A 42 2.87 4.03 -22.12
N ASN A 43 3.93 3.37 -21.65
CA ASN A 43 4.32 3.22 -20.24
C ASN A 43 3.21 2.67 -19.34
N TYR A 44 2.41 1.72 -19.83
CA TYR A 44 1.38 1.09 -19.02
C TYR A 44 2.01 0.28 -17.89
N PHE A 45 1.47 0.42 -16.68
CA PHE A 45 1.93 -0.32 -15.52
C PHE A 45 0.91 -1.40 -15.16
N LEU A 46 1.19 -2.65 -15.53
CA LEU A 46 0.22 -3.75 -15.48
C LEU A 46 0.57 -4.81 -14.42
N ASN A 47 1.35 -4.45 -13.41
CA ASN A 47 1.85 -5.42 -12.42
C ASN A 47 0.85 -5.70 -11.30
N GLU A 48 0.03 -4.71 -10.95
CA GLU A 48 -0.88 -4.76 -9.79
C GLU A 48 -2.06 -3.81 -10.00
N PHE A 49 -3.20 -4.12 -9.36
CA PHE A 49 -4.39 -3.28 -9.46
C PHE A 49 -4.14 -1.92 -8.78
N PRO A 50 -4.33 -0.77 -9.46
CA PRO A 50 -3.78 0.51 -9.01
C PRO A 50 -4.68 1.22 -7.98
N PHE A 51 -5.30 0.47 -7.07
CA PHE A 51 -6.14 1.01 -6.00
C PHE A 51 -5.34 1.87 -5.01
N TYR A 52 -4.22 1.35 -4.52
CA TYR A 52 -3.30 2.09 -3.65
C TYR A 52 -2.83 3.40 -4.33
N ASN A 53 -2.42 3.29 -5.60
CA ASN A 53 -1.95 4.44 -6.39
C ASN A 53 -3.05 5.51 -6.55
N ALA A 54 -4.29 5.10 -6.79
CA ALA A 54 -5.42 6.00 -6.90
C ALA A 54 -5.70 6.73 -5.58
N LEU A 55 -5.66 6.04 -4.43
CA LEU A 55 -5.81 6.65 -3.12
C LEU A 55 -4.71 7.69 -2.85
N VAL A 56 -3.45 7.33 -3.09
CA VAL A 56 -2.32 8.27 -2.93
C VAL A 56 -2.48 9.48 -3.85
N ALA A 57 -2.93 9.28 -5.09
CA ALA A 57 -3.17 10.36 -6.03
C ALA A 57 -4.25 11.35 -5.54
N LEU A 58 -5.31 10.88 -4.88
CA LEU A 58 -6.31 11.77 -4.27
C LEU A 58 -5.68 12.69 -3.21
N PHE A 59 -4.81 12.15 -2.34
CA PHE A 59 -4.08 12.98 -1.38
C PHE A 59 -3.14 13.96 -2.08
N TYR A 60 -2.44 13.54 -3.14
CA TYR A 60 -1.58 14.44 -3.92
C TYR A 60 -2.36 15.58 -4.58
N MET A 61 -3.55 15.30 -5.10
CA MET A 61 -4.41 16.31 -5.73
C MET A 61 -4.95 17.32 -4.71
N GLN A 62 -5.21 16.89 -3.47
CA GLN A 62 -5.81 17.75 -2.44
C GLN A 62 -4.79 18.52 -1.59
N PHE A 63 -3.63 17.92 -1.29
CA PHE A 63 -2.64 18.46 -0.35
C PHE A 63 -1.26 18.72 -0.98
N GLY A 64 -1.13 18.50 -2.28
CA GLY A 64 0.13 18.62 -3.02
C GLY A 64 0.98 17.35 -3.01
N ILE A 65 2.00 17.32 -3.86
CA ILE A 65 2.85 16.15 -4.05
C ILE A 65 3.88 16.08 -2.91
N ASN A 66 3.74 15.09 -2.03
CA ASN A 66 4.71 14.81 -0.97
C ASN A 66 4.68 13.32 -0.60
N GLU A 67 5.85 12.69 -0.51
CA GLU A 67 5.97 11.26 -0.16
C GLU A 67 5.31 10.89 1.17
N ILE A 68 5.17 11.85 2.09
CA ILE A 68 4.55 11.62 3.39
C ILE A 68 3.11 11.10 3.24
N TYR A 69 2.36 11.59 2.24
CA TYR A 69 0.98 11.16 2.03
C TYR A 69 0.90 9.71 1.58
N ALA A 70 1.83 9.26 0.74
CA ALA A 70 1.91 7.87 0.33
C ALA A 70 2.24 6.95 1.52
N ARG A 71 3.18 7.37 2.37
CA ARG A 71 3.51 6.64 3.61
C ARG A 71 2.35 6.60 4.59
N LEU A 72 1.59 7.69 4.72
CA LEU A 72 0.41 7.75 5.59
C LEU A 72 -0.69 6.78 5.15
N VAL A 73 -0.91 6.61 3.84
CA VAL A 73 -1.83 5.59 3.32
C VAL A 73 -1.39 4.19 3.75
N SER A 74 -0.10 3.86 3.60
CA SER A 74 0.44 2.57 4.02
C SER A 74 0.30 2.34 5.52
N ILE A 75 0.66 3.34 6.33
CA ILE A 75 0.55 3.30 7.80
C ILE A 75 -0.91 3.09 8.21
N PHE A 76 -1.85 3.80 7.59
CA PHE A 76 -3.28 3.67 7.86
C PHE A 76 -3.76 2.22 7.66
N PHE A 77 -3.45 1.61 6.52
CA PHE A 77 -3.85 0.22 6.25
C PHE A 77 -3.11 -0.79 7.14
N SER A 78 -1.83 -0.55 7.45
CA SER A 78 -1.08 -1.39 8.40
C SER A 78 -1.67 -1.34 9.81
N SER A 79 -2.04 -0.15 10.30
CA SER A 79 -2.70 0.01 11.59
C SER A 79 -4.08 -0.67 11.62
N LEU A 80 -4.86 -0.53 10.54
CA LEU A 80 -6.13 -1.25 10.42
C LEU A 80 -5.94 -2.77 10.42
N THR A 81 -4.89 -3.28 9.77
CA THR A 81 -4.57 -4.71 9.79
C THR A 81 -4.38 -5.21 11.23
N CYS A 82 -3.68 -4.45 12.08
CA CYS A 82 -3.50 -4.81 13.49
C CYS A 82 -4.85 -4.94 14.22
N VAL A 83 -5.76 -3.98 14.01
CA VAL A 83 -7.09 -3.99 14.62
C VAL A 83 -7.92 -5.18 14.13
N PHE A 84 -7.96 -5.43 12.82
CA PHE A 84 -8.73 -6.52 12.26
C PHE A 84 -8.13 -7.90 12.56
N LEU A 85 -6.82 -8.00 12.74
CA LEU A 85 -6.17 -9.22 13.19
C LEU A 85 -6.61 -9.57 14.62
N TYR A 86 -6.64 -8.58 15.52
CA TYR A 86 -7.21 -8.76 16.86
C TYR A 86 -8.66 -9.24 16.79
N LEU A 87 -9.50 -8.57 16.00
CA LEU A 87 -10.91 -8.94 15.84
C LEU A 87 -11.08 -10.34 15.27
N LEU A 88 -10.30 -10.72 14.26
CA LEU A 88 -10.31 -12.05 13.66
C LEU A 88 -9.97 -13.12 14.69
N VAL A 89 -8.86 -12.96 15.42
CA VAL A 89 -8.42 -13.96 16.42
C VAL A 89 -9.42 -14.05 17.58
N SER A 90 -10.05 -12.93 17.97
CA SER A 90 -11.06 -12.92 19.03
C SER A 90 -12.31 -13.76 18.69
N ARG A 91 -12.59 -14.03 17.41
CA ARG A 91 -13.70 -14.92 17.00
C ARG A 91 -13.40 -16.41 17.18
N TYR A 92 -12.13 -16.80 17.14
CA TYR A 92 -11.72 -18.22 17.13
C TYR A 92 -10.93 -18.64 18.38
N SER A 93 -10.54 -17.70 19.25
CA SER A 93 -9.69 -17.97 20.40
C SER A 93 -9.98 -17.05 21.58
N SER A 94 -9.10 -17.04 22.58
CA SER A 94 -9.23 -16.23 23.79
C SER A 94 -8.82 -14.77 23.56
N THR A 95 -9.34 -13.86 24.39
CA THR A 95 -8.98 -12.43 24.38
C THR A 95 -7.48 -12.21 24.56
N LEU A 96 -6.81 -13.03 25.39
CA LEU A 96 -5.36 -12.94 25.59
C LEU A 96 -4.61 -13.28 24.29
N THR A 97 -5.01 -14.34 23.60
CA THR A 97 -4.42 -14.74 22.31
C THR A 97 -4.61 -13.66 21.25
N ALA A 98 -5.81 -13.05 21.20
CA ALA A 98 -6.08 -11.94 20.30
C ALA A 98 -5.21 -10.71 20.59
N LEU A 99 -5.07 -10.32 21.86
CA LEU A 99 -4.19 -9.22 22.26
C LEU A 99 -2.73 -9.50 21.90
N LEU A 100 -2.24 -10.71 22.17
CA LEU A 100 -0.88 -11.11 21.81
C LEU A 100 -0.67 -11.07 20.29
N SER A 101 -1.62 -11.55 19.48
CA SER A 101 -1.49 -11.48 18.02
C SER A 101 -1.38 -10.05 17.49
N GLY A 102 -2.19 -9.12 17.99
CA GLY A 102 -2.13 -7.70 17.62
C GLY A 102 -0.81 -7.05 18.09
N LEU A 103 -0.39 -7.35 19.33
CA LEU A 103 0.86 -6.84 19.87
C LEU A 103 2.06 -7.33 19.04
N PHE A 104 2.17 -8.64 18.78
CA PHE A 104 3.23 -9.20 17.96
C PHE A 104 3.23 -8.60 16.56
N TYR A 105 2.07 -8.46 15.92
CA TYR A 105 1.96 -7.82 14.62
C TYR A 105 2.48 -6.37 14.65
N ALA A 106 2.13 -5.59 15.68
CA ALA A 106 2.50 -4.18 15.78
C ALA A 106 4.00 -3.96 16.06
N ILE A 107 4.64 -4.81 16.87
CA ILE A 107 6.03 -4.63 17.29
C ILE A 107 7.05 -5.35 16.40
N LEU A 108 6.60 -6.27 15.55
CA LEU A 108 7.48 -7.03 14.67
C LEU A 108 8.28 -6.06 13.78
N PRO A 109 9.63 -6.05 13.83
CA PRO A 109 10.43 -5.06 13.09
C PRO A 109 10.14 -5.02 11.60
N TYR A 110 9.81 -6.18 11.02
CA TYR A 110 9.43 -6.29 9.62
C TYR A 110 8.11 -5.56 9.33
N ASN A 111 7.08 -5.69 10.18
CA ASN A 111 5.82 -4.96 10.00
C ASN A 111 5.98 -3.47 10.22
N ILE A 112 6.83 -3.03 11.16
CA ILE A 112 7.13 -1.61 11.34
C ILE A 112 7.79 -1.03 10.09
N TYR A 113 8.72 -1.78 9.48
CA TYR A 113 9.39 -1.34 8.26
C TYR A 113 8.45 -1.36 7.04
N TYR A 114 7.82 -2.49 6.74
CA TYR A 114 6.97 -2.68 5.56
C TYR A 114 5.58 -2.06 5.71
N GLY A 115 5.11 -1.79 6.92
CA GLY A 115 3.83 -1.10 7.15
C GLY A 115 3.82 0.36 6.70
N ARG A 116 4.98 0.94 6.37
CA ARG A 116 5.13 2.36 5.98
C ARG A 116 5.81 2.58 4.62
N VAL A 117 6.08 1.51 3.88
CA VAL A 117 6.68 1.63 2.53
C VAL A 117 5.63 2.07 1.52
N ILE A 118 6.07 2.77 0.48
CA ILE A 118 5.20 3.27 -0.60
C ILE A 118 4.94 2.12 -1.59
N LEU A 119 4.18 1.12 -1.15
CA LEU A 119 3.80 -0.05 -1.92
C LEU A 119 2.36 -0.46 -1.56
N PRO A 120 1.66 -1.20 -2.43
CA PRO A 120 0.32 -1.69 -2.12
C PRO A 120 0.29 -2.83 -1.09
N ASP A 121 1.43 -3.41 -0.69
CA ASP A 121 1.51 -4.55 0.22
C ASP A 121 0.71 -4.36 1.53
N PRO A 122 0.82 -3.23 2.27
CA PRO A 122 0.04 -3.04 3.51
C PRO A 122 -1.46 -2.99 3.25
N THR A 123 -1.86 -2.47 2.09
CA THR A 123 -3.27 -2.42 1.67
C THR A 123 -3.77 -3.83 1.32
N PHE A 124 -2.95 -4.62 0.63
CA PHE A 124 -3.26 -6.01 0.30
C PHE A 124 -3.43 -6.88 1.56
N ILE A 125 -2.52 -6.78 2.52
CA ILE A 125 -2.59 -7.54 3.77
C ILE A 125 -3.86 -7.15 4.54
N PHE A 126 -4.18 -5.86 4.63
CA PHE A 126 -5.42 -5.40 5.27
C PHE A 126 -6.66 -6.06 4.65
N PHE A 127 -6.84 -5.96 3.33
CA PHE A 127 -8.02 -6.53 2.67
C PHE A 127 -8.07 -8.07 2.78
N SER A 128 -6.91 -8.73 2.84
CA SER A 128 -6.84 -10.17 3.07
C SER A 128 -7.36 -10.56 4.45
N VAL A 129 -6.90 -9.88 5.50
CA VAL A 129 -7.38 -10.11 6.88
C VAL A 129 -8.84 -9.72 7.03
N LEU A 130 -9.26 -8.61 6.42
CA LEU A 130 -10.65 -8.17 6.41
C LEU A 130 -11.56 -9.21 5.75
N SER A 131 -11.15 -9.77 4.61
CA SER A 131 -11.91 -10.81 3.91
C SER A 131 -12.08 -12.05 4.78
N LEU A 132 -11.03 -12.49 5.49
CA LEU A 132 -11.13 -13.62 6.41
C LEU A 132 -12.03 -13.32 7.62
N TYR A 133 -12.06 -12.07 8.07
CA TYR A 133 -12.94 -11.65 9.15
C TYR A 133 -14.41 -11.54 8.71
N LEU A 134 -14.69 -11.27 7.44
CA LEU A 134 -16.06 -11.16 6.94
C LEU A 134 -16.63 -12.48 6.41
N ALA A 135 -15.77 -13.48 6.18
CA ALA A 135 -16.17 -14.85 5.87
C ALA A 135 -16.86 -15.53 7.06
#